data_AF-A0A6A4HJQ2-F1
#
_entry.id   AF-A0A6A4HJQ2-F1
#
_cell.length_a   1.000
_cell.length_b   1.000
_cell.length_c   1.000
_cell.angle_alpha   90.00
_cell.angle_beta   90.00
_cell.angle_gamma   90.00
#
_symmetry.space_group_name_H-M   'P 1'
#
loop_
_entity.id
_entity.type
_entity.pdbx_description
1 polymer ?
#
loop_
_entity_poly.entity_id
_entity_poly.type
_entity_poly.pdbx_seq_one_letter_code
_entity_poly.pdbx_strand_id
1 'polypeptide(L)'
;RLQQFKVEPGKYQPMLVNTTIDKTDCDCTASLMGSPWNQALLFNLATHCAEIVAACPDQLRFGLDPIDWQAVVKEKLYRMFLAITKAQPMLE
;
A
#
# COMPACT_ATOMS: atom_id res chain seq x y z
N ARG A 1 14.58 -1.59 14.85
CA ARG A 1 13.73 -1.01 13.78
C ARG A 1 12.24 -1.34 13.93
N LEU A 2 11.78 -2.60 13.76
CA LEU A 2 10.35 -2.95 13.92
C LEU A 2 9.77 -2.63 15.31
N GLN A 3 10.52 -2.90 16.38
CA GLN A 3 10.07 -2.53 17.74
C GLN A 3 10.03 -1.01 17.97
N GLN A 4 10.90 -0.23 17.32
CA GLN A 4 10.91 1.23 17.43
C GLN A 4 9.77 1.86 16.60
N PHE A 5 9.44 1.27 15.45
CA PHE A 5 8.26 1.64 14.66
C PHE A 5 6.95 1.42 15.44
N LYS A 6 6.83 0.31 16.19
CA LYS A 6 5.67 0.08 17.06
C LYS A 6 5.47 1.17 18.12
N VAL A 7 6.55 1.80 18.56
CA VAL A 7 6.54 2.82 19.62
C VAL A 7 6.28 4.22 19.05
N GLU A 8 6.89 4.56 17.92
CA GLU A 8 6.76 5.88 17.29
C GLU A 8 6.63 5.76 15.76
N PRO A 9 5.41 5.53 15.25
CA PRO A 9 5.18 5.28 13.83
C PRO A 9 5.56 6.49 12.96
N GLY A 10 5.25 7.72 13.37
CA GLY A 10 5.52 8.92 12.56
C GLY A 10 7.00 9.24 12.35
N LYS A 11 7.86 8.88 13.31
CA LYS A 11 9.31 9.16 13.27
C LYS A 11 10.11 8.00 12.69
N TYR A 12 9.70 6.77 12.98
CA TYR A 12 10.39 5.56 12.54
C TYR A 12 9.64 4.82 11.43
N GLN A 13 8.66 5.49 10.80
CA GLN A 13 8.06 4.96 9.59
C GLN A 13 9.18 4.71 8.59
N PRO A 14 9.18 3.57 7.92
CA PRO A 14 10.37 3.21 7.22
C PRO A 14 10.20 3.76 5.79
N MET A 15 11.24 4.48 5.36
CA MET A 15 11.18 5.37 4.21
C MET A 15 10.95 4.56 2.94
N LEU A 16 9.94 4.91 2.14
CA LEU A 16 9.69 4.29 0.84
C LEU A 16 10.78 4.75 -0.14
N VAL A 17 11.85 3.95 -0.26
CA VAL A 17 12.90 4.14 -1.25
C VAL A 17 12.79 3.02 -2.27
N ASN A 18 13.08 3.30 -3.53
CA ASN A 18 12.95 2.34 -4.64
C ASN A 18 13.71 1.02 -4.38
N THR A 19 14.80 1.10 -3.62
CA THR A 19 15.66 -0.03 -3.20
C THR A 19 15.14 -0.82 -2.00
N THR A 20 14.06 -0.37 -1.33
CA THR A 20 13.44 -1.02 -0.17
C THR A 20 12.13 -1.75 -0.48
N ILE A 21 11.70 -1.73 -1.74
CA ILE A 21 10.61 -2.59 -2.22
C ILE A 21 11.21 -3.98 -2.42
N ASP A 22 10.96 -4.86 -1.46
CA ASP A 22 11.47 -6.23 -1.51
C ASP A 22 10.83 -6.98 -2.69
N LYS A 23 11.66 -7.28 -3.70
CA LYS A 23 11.32 -8.11 -4.86
C LYS A 23 12.00 -9.49 -4.76
N THR A 24 12.89 -9.64 -3.79
CA THR A 24 13.65 -10.85 -3.50
C THR A 24 12.86 -11.67 -2.48
N ASP A 25 12.72 -12.97 -2.72
CA ASP A 25 12.00 -13.93 -1.86
C ASP A 25 10.45 -13.88 -1.85
N CYS A 26 9.81 -13.22 -2.83
CA CYS A 26 8.36 -13.26 -3.00
C CYS A 26 7.93 -13.89 -4.34
N ASP A 27 7.61 -15.19 -4.31
CA ASP A 27 7.22 -15.98 -5.49
C ASP A 27 5.80 -15.70 -6.01
N CYS A 28 4.97 -15.01 -5.23
CA CYS A 28 3.58 -14.77 -5.60
C CYS A 28 3.00 -13.48 -4.98
N THR A 29 1.93 -12.99 -5.61
CA THR A 29 1.18 -11.80 -5.17
C THR A 29 0.65 -11.94 -3.74
N ALA A 30 0.34 -13.16 -3.30
CA ALA A 30 -0.11 -13.40 -1.93
C ALA A 30 1.00 -13.15 -0.90
N SER A 31 2.24 -13.55 -1.17
CA SER A 31 3.39 -13.27 -0.31
C SER A 31 3.67 -11.77 -0.22
N LEU A 32 3.61 -11.06 -1.36
CA LEU A 32 3.74 -9.61 -1.38
C LEU A 32 2.63 -8.94 -0.57
N MET A 33 1.37 -9.31 -0.80
CA MET A 33 0.25 -8.75 -0.05
C MET A 33 0.34 -9.04 1.45
N GLY A 34 0.81 -10.23 1.84
CA GLY A 34 0.89 -10.66 3.23
C GLY A 34 2.07 -10.08 4.01
N SER A 35 3.03 -9.41 3.36
CA SER A 35 4.20 -8.88 4.06
C SER A 35 3.78 -7.81 5.09
N PRO A 36 4.37 -7.79 6.30
CA PRO A 36 4.04 -6.79 7.31
C PRO A 36 4.21 -5.35 6.80
N TRP A 37 5.17 -5.16 5.89
CA TRP A 37 5.42 -3.89 5.23
C TRP A 37 4.25 -3.46 4.33
N ASN A 38 3.83 -4.35 3.44
CA ASN A 38 2.77 -4.04 2.47
C ASN A 38 1.40 -3.92 3.15
N GLN A 39 1.18 -4.63 4.26
CA GLN A 39 0.02 -4.41 5.12
C GLN A 39 0.03 -3.03 5.78
N ALA A 40 1.17 -2.58 6.31
CA ALA A 40 1.30 -1.23 6.87
C ALA A 40 1.12 -0.15 5.79
N LEU A 41 1.68 -0.35 4.60
CA LEU A 41 1.51 0.53 3.45
C LEU A 41 0.02 0.64 3.05
N LEU A 42 -0.67 -0.50 2.95
CA LEU A 42 -2.10 -0.56 2.65
C LEU A 42 -2.93 0.23 3.68
N PHE A 43 -2.66 0.03 4.96
CA PHE A 43 -3.35 0.76 6.03
C PHE A 43 -3.12 2.27 5.90
N ASN A 44 -1.87 2.71 5.77
CA ASN A 44 -1.53 4.13 5.67
C ASN A 44 -2.16 4.79 4.44
N LEU A 45 -2.13 4.13 3.28
CA LEU A 45 -2.74 4.64 2.06
C LEU A 45 -4.27 4.74 2.19
N ALA A 46 -4.93 3.74 2.78
CA ALA A 46 -6.37 3.77 3.00
C ALA A 46 -6.77 4.91 3.95
N THR A 47 -6.05 5.09 5.05
CA THR A 47 -6.25 6.23 5.97
C THR A 47 -6.07 7.55 5.24
N HIS A 48 -5.01 7.69 4.44
CA HIS A 48 -4.75 8.93 3.72
C HIS A 48 -5.82 9.22 2.66
N CYS A 49 -6.36 8.20 1.98
CA CYS A 49 -7.50 8.39 1.09
C CYS A 49 -8.73 8.91 1.84
N ALA A 50 -9.02 8.37 3.03
CA ALA A 50 -10.12 8.83 3.86
C ALA A 50 -9.93 10.30 4.30
N GLU A 51 -8.71 10.68 4.70
CA GLU A 51 -8.37 12.06 5.07
C GLU A 51 -8.56 13.04 3.90
N ILE A 52 -8.11 12.66 2.69
CA ILE A 52 -8.27 13.49 1.48
C ILE A 52 -9.75 13.75 1.18
N VAL A 53 -10.59 12.71 1.28
CA VAL A 53 -12.04 12.87 1.02
C VAL A 53 -12.70 13.68 2.11
N ALA A 54 -12.35 13.46 3.38
CA ALA A 54 -12.87 14.26 4.49
C ALA A 54 -12.51 15.75 4.37
N ALA A 55 -11.30 16.06 3.88
CA ALA A 55 -10.85 17.42 3.65
C ALA A 55 -11.38 18.05 2.35
N CYS A 56 -12.04 17.29 1.48
CA CYS A 56 -12.53 17.79 0.21
C CYS A 56 -13.84 18.58 0.38
N PRO A 57 -13.93 19.83 -0.12
CA PRO A 57 -15.16 20.61 -0.04
C PRO A 57 -16.33 20.01 -0.83
N ASP A 58 -16.04 19.37 -1.95
CA ASP A 58 -17.01 18.70 -2.81
C ASP A 58 -17.06 17.19 -2.49
N GLN A 59 -17.72 16.86 -1.39
CA GLN A 59 -17.86 15.46 -0.97
C GLN A 59 -18.74 14.64 -1.92
N LEU A 60 -19.69 15.29 -2.61
CA LEU A 60 -20.64 14.62 -3.51
C LEU A 60 -19.94 13.93 -4.70
N ARG A 61 -18.77 14.41 -5.13
CA ARG A 61 -18.00 13.79 -6.22
C ARG A 61 -17.58 12.34 -5.94
N PHE A 62 -17.53 11.95 -4.66
CA PHE A 62 -17.11 10.61 -4.25
C PHE A 62 -18.30 9.66 -4.02
N GLY A 63 -19.53 10.14 -4.22
CA GLY A 63 -20.74 9.41 -3.87
C GLY A 63 -21.13 9.59 -2.40
N LEU A 64 -22.35 9.17 -2.07
CA LEU A 64 -22.92 9.27 -0.72
C LEU A 64 -22.71 7.99 0.09
N ASP A 65 -22.37 6.88 -0.57
CA ASP A 65 -22.18 5.60 0.07
C ASP A 65 -20.83 5.52 0.80
N PRO A 66 -20.75 4.84 1.95
CA PRO A 66 -19.48 4.58 2.63
C PRO A 66 -18.48 3.87 1.72
N ILE A 67 -17.27 4.43 1.59
CA ILE A 67 -16.22 3.87 0.76
C ILE A 67 -15.29 3.01 1.62
N ASP A 68 -15.14 1.73 1.27
CA ASP A 68 -14.11 0.87 1.83
C ASP A 68 -12.75 1.16 1.17
N TRP A 69 -12.05 2.16 1.71
CA TRP A 69 -10.73 2.56 1.22
C TRP A 69 -9.69 1.45 1.32
N GLN A 70 -9.80 0.56 2.31
CA GLN A 70 -8.88 -0.57 2.40
C GLN A 70 -9.08 -1.52 1.23
N ALA A 71 -10.33 -1.88 0.89
CA ALA A 71 -10.61 -2.72 -0.27
C ALA A 71 -10.14 -2.06 -1.59
N VAL A 72 -10.40 -0.76 -1.77
CA VAL A 72 -9.97 -0.02 -2.95
C VAL A 72 -8.46 -0.04 -3.11
N VAL A 73 -7.71 0.31 -2.04
CA VAL A 73 -6.25 0.33 -2.05
C VAL A 73 -5.69 -1.09 -2.21
N LYS A 74 -6.30 -2.09 -1.57
CA LYS A 74 -5.92 -3.51 -1.70
C LYS A 74 -5.94 -3.96 -3.14
N GLU A 75 -7.02 -3.66 -3.86
CA GLU A 75 -7.17 -4.03 -5.27
C GLU A 75 -6.10 -3.37 -6.14
N LYS A 76 -5.78 -2.09 -5.89
CA LYS A 76 -4.73 -1.37 -6.62
C LYS A 76 -3.34 -1.97 -6.35
N LEU A 77 -3.01 -2.22 -5.08
CA LEU A 77 -1.73 -2.84 -4.70
C LEU A 77 -1.62 -4.25 -5.28
N TYR A 78 -2.70 -5.05 -5.23
CA TYR A 78 -2.74 -6.38 -5.80
C TYR A 78 -2.41 -6.36 -7.31
N ARG A 79 -3.01 -5.45 -8.08
CA ARG A 79 -2.71 -5.32 -9.52
C ARG A 79 -1.25 -4.95 -9.79
N MET A 80 -0.68 -4.04 -8.99
CA MET A 80 0.73 -3.68 -9.11
C MET A 80 1.65 -4.86 -8.77
N PHE A 81 1.37 -5.57 -7.69
CA PHE A 81 2.12 -6.76 -7.29
C PHE A 81 1.99 -7.90 -8.31
N LEU A 82 0.81 -8.08 -8.91
CA LEU A 82 0.61 -9.04 -10.01
C LEU A 82 1.43 -8.66 -11.25
N ALA A 83 1.50 -7.37 -11.60
CA ALA A 83 2.32 -6.90 -12.71
C ALA A 83 3.82 -7.13 -12.41
N ILE A 84 4.24 -6.89 -11.17
CA ILE A 84 5.60 -7.13 -10.70
C ILE A 84 5.98 -8.61 -10.78
N THR A 85 5.12 -9.52 -10.31
CA THR A 85 5.40 -10.97 -10.32
C THR A 85 5.34 -11.56 -11.73
N LYS A 86 4.53 -10.98 -12.63
CA LYS A 86 4.47 -11.39 -14.04
C LYS A 86 5.53 -10.75 -14.92
N ALA A 87 6.28 -9.76 -14.44
CA ALA A 87 7.30 -9.08 -15.22
C ALA A 87 8.43 -10.07 -15.56
N GLN A 88 8.56 -10.39 -16.85
CA GLN A 88 9.68 -11.16 -17.38
C GLN A 88 10.86 -10.22 -17.68
N PRO A 89 12.12 -10.68 -17.55
CA PRO A 89 13.26 -9.89 -18.00
C PRO A 89 13.12 -9.55 -19.48
N MET A 90 13.41 -8.30 -19.86
CA MET A 90 13.56 -7.95 -21.27
C MET A 90 14.79 -8.70 -21.78
N LEU A 91 14.59 -9.62 -22.70
CA LEU A 91 15.68 -10.23 -23.45
C LEU A 91 16.13 -9.18 -24.47
N GLU A 92 17.33 -8.62 -24.26
CA GLU A 92 18.05 -7.79 -25.24
C GLU A 92 18.63 -8.66 -26.37
#